data_AF-A0A8B4S9G2-F1
#
_entry.id   AF-A0A8B4S9G2-F1
#
_cell.length_a   1.000
_cell.length_b   1.000
_cell.length_c   1.000
_cell.angle_alpha   90.00
_cell.angle_beta   90.00
_cell.angle_gamma   90.00
#
_symmetry.space_group_name_H-M   'P 1'
#
loop_
_entity.id
_entity.type
_entity.pdbx_description
1 polymer ?
#
loop_
_entity_poly.entity_id
_entity_poly.type
_entity_poly.pdbx_seq_one_letter_code
_entity_poly.pdbx_strand_id
1 'polypeptide(L)'
;MAGVCRPYFFVNLVLGMTDPIDDEENYPPRPRWIGWLIGLVMVASALGVANIGWRIMRVSTAEKAADALVAARPELAAARKLVEGADCMRCHGLDRKFVGPGFTEIAQKYGSQADAQSYLADKIRSGSVGVWGNVIMPRHPQISEADSLQMARWVLSAQALSAAAQ
;
A
#
# COMPACT_ATOMS: atom_id res chain seq x y z
N MET A 1 27.01 -74.38 7.01
CA MET A 1 25.65 -73.80 7.07
C MET A 1 25.76 -72.34 6.66
N ALA A 2 25.73 -72.06 5.36
CA ALA A 2 25.81 -70.71 4.80
C ALA A 2 24.73 -70.62 3.72
N GLY A 3 23.56 -70.11 4.12
CA GLY A 3 22.38 -69.99 3.26
C GLY A 3 22.20 -68.56 2.79
N VAL A 4 22.80 -68.26 1.65
CA VAL A 4 22.64 -67.02 0.88
C VAL A 4 21.14 -66.81 0.57
N CYS A 5 20.49 -65.84 1.24
CA CYS A 5 19.14 -65.40 0.90
C CYS A 5 19.18 -64.15 0.03
N ARG A 6 18.86 -64.37 -1.25
CA ARG A 6 18.73 -63.46 -2.39
C ARG A 6 17.99 -62.13 -2.09
N PRO A 7 18.44 -60.98 -2.65
CA PRO A 7 17.77 -59.68 -2.54
C PRO A 7 16.56 -59.49 -3.49
N TYR A 8 16.13 -60.52 -4.22
CA TYR A 8 15.10 -60.42 -5.26
C TYR A 8 13.66 -60.56 -4.76
N PHE A 9 13.44 -60.93 -3.50
CA PHE A 9 12.07 -61.09 -2.98
C PHE A 9 11.40 -59.76 -2.60
N PHE A 10 12.19 -58.73 -2.29
CA PHE A 10 11.64 -57.45 -1.85
C PHE A 10 11.23 -56.53 -3.00
N VAL A 11 11.83 -56.68 -4.19
CA VAL A 11 11.50 -55.85 -5.36
C VAL A 11 10.16 -56.27 -5.99
N ASN A 12 9.77 -57.54 -5.91
CA ASN A 12 8.47 -58.00 -6.43
C ASN A 12 7.27 -57.68 -5.52
N LEU A 13 7.49 -57.25 -4.27
CA LEU A 13 6.40 -56.89 -3.37
C LEU A 13 5.95 -55.42 -3.55
N VAL A 14 6.84 -54.55 -4.04
CA VAL A 14 6.53 -53.13 -4.29
C VAL A 14 5.97 -52.89 -5.69
N LEU A 15 6.19 -53.81 -6.63
CA LEU A 15 5.64 -53.74 -8.00
C LEU A 15 4.24 -54.40 -8.16
N GLY A 16 3.68 -54.98 -7.09
CA GLY A 16 2.38 -55.66 -7.10
C GLY A 16 1.23 -54.88 -6.48
N MET A 17 1.46 -53.65 -6.02
CA MET A 17 0.40 -52.71 -5.62
C MET A 17 0.08 -51.79 -6.80
N THR A 18 -0.34 -52.42 -7.90
CA THR A 18 -1.18 -51.75 -8.89
C THR A 18 -2.45 -51.32 -8.15
N ASP A 19 -2.55 -50.02 -7.86
CA ASP A 19 -3.78 -49.42 -7.35
C ASP A 19 -4.96 -49.86 -8.25
N PRO A 20 -6.15 -50.19 -7.69
CA PRO A 20 -7.34 -50.56 -8.46
C PRO A 20 -7.98 -49.33 -9.13
N ILE A 21 -7.20 -48.59 -9.91
CA ILE A 21 -7.59 -47.41 -10.66
C ILE A 21 -7.24 -47.62 -12.15
N ASP A 22 -7.24 -48.86 -12.62
CA ASP A 22 -7.10 -49.19 -14.05
C ASP A 22 -8.46 -49.47 -14.73
N ASP A 23 -9.58 -49.15 -14.08
CA ASP A 23 -10.91 -49.15 -14.69
C ASP A 23 -11.19 -47.79 -15.36
N GLU A 24 -10.32 -47.42 -16.31
CA GLU A 24 -10.53 -46.30 -17.24
C GLU A 24 -11.86 -46.45 -18.02
N GLU A 25 -12.38 -47.67 -18.08
CA GLU A 25 -13.58 -48.06 -18.83
C GLU A 25 -14.91 -47.74 -18.13
N ASN A 26 -14.93 -47.49 -16.81
CA ASN A 26 -16.16 -47.20 -16.04
C ASN A 26 -16.18 -45.79 -15.41
N TYR A 27 -15.47 -44.81 -15.98
CA TYR A 27 -15.58 -43.42 -15.53
C TYR A 27 -16.87 -42.79 -16.07
N PRO A 28 -17.82 -42.33 -15.22
CA PRO A 28 -19.02 -41.66 -15.70
C PRO A 28 -18.64 -40.41 -16.49
N PRO A 29 -19.27 -40.15 -17.66
CA PRO A 29 -18.89 -39.01 -18.50
C PRO A 29 -18.99 -37.71 -17.72
N ARG A 30 -17.86 -36.99 -17.59
CA ARG A 30 -17.82 -35.71 -16.87
C ARG A 30 -18.87 -34.75 -17.44
N PRO A 31 -19.73 -34.16 -16.60
CA PRO A 31 -20.81 -33.34 -17.11
C PRO A 31 -20.25 -32.01 -17.63
N ARG A 32 -20.63 -31.65 -18.85
CA ARG A 32 -20.04 -30.51 -19.61
C ARG A 32 -20.23 -29.15 -18.92
N TRP A 33 -21.19 -29.02 -18.01
CA TRP A 33 -21.45 -27.78 -17.26
C TRP A 33 -20.30 -27.41 -16.30
N ILE A 34 -19.53 -28.39 -15.81
CA ILE A 34 -18.39 -28.13 -14.91
C ILE A 34 -17.32 -27.31 -15.65
N GLY A 35 -17.06 -27.60 -16.92
CA GLY A 35 -16.12 -26.82 -17.73
C GLY A 35 -16.55 -25.36 -17.91
N TRP A 36 -17.85 -25.12 -18.12
CA TRP A 36 -18.42 -23.78 -18.20
C TRP A 36 -18.32 -23.03 -16.86
N LEU A 37 -18.58 -23.71 -15.75
CA LEU A 37 -18.46 -23.11 -14.42
C LEU A 37 -17.01 -22.71 -14.12
N ILE A 38 -16.05 -23.59 -14.42
CA ILE A 38 -14.62 -23.28 -14.26
C ILE A 38 -14.20 -22.12 -15.16
N GLY A 39 -14.64 -22.12 -16.43
CA GLY A 39 -14.38 -21.02 -17.36
C GLY A 39 -14.92 -19.69 -16.86
N LEU A 40 -16.15 -19.66 -16.36
CA LEU A 40 -16.76 -18.46 -15.77
C LEU A 40 -16.00 -17.97 -14.54
N VAL A 41 -15.59 -18.87 -13.64
CA VAL A 41 -14.79 -18.52 -12.45
C VAL A 41 -13.43 -17.96 -12.83
N MET A 42 -12.75 -18.55 -13.81
CA MET A 42 -11.46 -18.05 -14.31
C MET A 42 -11.59 -16.66 -14.94
N VAL A 43 -12.63 -16.43 -15.75
CA VAL A 43 -12.89 -15.13 -16.37
C VAL A 43 -13.25 -14.09 -15.31
N ALA A 44 -14.13 -14.41 -14.36
CA ALA A 44 -14.49 -13.52 -13.26
C ALA A 44 -13.26 -13.14 -12.40
N SER A 45 -12.37 -14.11 -12.15
CA SER A 45 -11.13 -13.87 -11.40
C SER A 45 -10.17 -12.97 -12.18
N ALA A 46 -10.00 -13.21 -13.48
CA ALA A 46 -9.16 -12.36 -14.34
C ALA A 46 -9.69 -10.92 -14.42
N LEU A 47 -11.01 -10.75 -14.56
CA LEU A 47 -11.65 -9.44 -14.53
C LEU A 47 -11.51 -8.76 -13.17
N GLY A 48 -11.59 -9.52 -12.07
CA GLY A 48 -11.35 -9.03 -10.72
C GLY A 48 -9.91 -8.50 -10.55
N VAL A 49 -8.92 -9.28 -10.97
CA VAL A 49 -7.50 -8.88 -10.92
C VAL A 49 -7.25 -7.67 -11.82
N ALA A 50 -7.81 -7.63 -13.03
CA ALA A 50 -7.67 -6.49 -13.93
C ALA A 50 -8.31 -5.21 -13.35
N ASN A 51 -9.49 -5.31 -12.72
CA ASN A 51 -10.15 -4.17 -12.07
C ASN A 51 -9.34 -3.66 -10.87
N ILE A 52 -8.81 -4.56 -10.04
CA ILE A 52 -7.94 -4.18 -8.90
C ILE A 52 -6.65 -3.52 -9.42
N GLY A 53 -6.01 -4.11 -10.43
CA GLY A 53 -4.82 -3.54 -11.08
C GLY A 53 -5.08 -2.15 -11.63
N TRP A 54 -6.22 -1.93 -12.31
CA TRP A 54 -6.60 -0.62 -12.82
C TRP A 54 -6.84 0.42 -11.72
N ARG A 55 -7.34 0.00 -10.55
CA ARG A 55 -7.51 0.90 -9.40
C ARG A 55 -6.18 1.25 -8.72
N ILE A 56 -5.22 0.34 -8.71
CA ILE A 56 -3.88 0.57 -8.16
C ILE A 56 -3.05 1.49 -9.07
N MET A 57 -3.15 1.32 -10.39
CA MET A 57 -2.37 2.10 -11.37
C MET A 57 -2.84 3.55 -11.52
N ARG A 58 -4.01 3.91 -10.99
CA ARG A 58 -4.50 5.29 -11.01
C ARG A 58 -3.89 6.08 -9.85
N VAL A 59 -2.77 6.74 -10.13
CA VAL A 59 -2.18 7.77 -9.26
C VAL A 59 -3.25 8.81 -8.92
N SER A 60 -3.38 9.14 -7.63
CA SER A 60 -4.39 10.08 -7.14
C SER A 60 -4.19 11.48 -7.76
N THR A 61 -5.28 12.25 -7.91
CA THR A 61 -5.20 13.64 -8.41
C THR A 61 -4.34 14.51 -7.50
N ALA A 62 -4.43 14.30 -6.18
CA ALA A 62 -3.60 14.98 -5.19
C ALA A 62 -2.10 14.71 -5.36
N GLU A 63 -1.73 13.49 -5.75
CA GLU A 63 -0.33 13.12 -5.96
C GLU A 63 0.21 13.68 -7.27
N LYS A 64 -0.59 13.68 -8.33
CA LYS A 64 -0.27 14.42 -9.56
C LYS A 64 -0.10 15.92 -9.30
N ALA A 65 -0.94 16.49 -8.44
CA ALA A 65 -0.83 17.89 -8.04
C ALA A 65 0.44 18.14 -7.19
N ALA A 66 0.84 17.19 -6.35
CA ALA A 66 2.07 17.28 -5.56
C ALA A 66 3.31 17.22 -6.45
N ASP A 67 3.28 16.39 -7.50
CA ASP A 67 4.32 16.34 -8.54
C ASP A 67 4.39 17.64 -9.32
N ALA A 68 3.23 18.16 -9.76
CA ALA A 68 3.15 19.43 -10.47
C ALA A 68 3.64 20.62 -9.60
N LEU A 69 3.32 20.60 -8.30
CA LEU A 69 3.78 21.60 -7.35
C LEU A 69 5.31 21.60 -7.23
N VAL A 70 5.94 20.42 -7.12
CA VAL A 70 7.40 20.30 -7.06
C VAL A 70 8.05 20.64 -8.41
N ALA A 71 7.41 20.32 -9.54
CA ALA A 71 7.88 20.72 -10.86
C ALA A 71 7.87 22.25 -11.04
N ALA A 72 6.84 22.92 -10.52
CA ALA A 72 6.75 24.38 -10.53
C ALA A 72 7.66 25.06 -9.50
N ARG A 73 7.95 24.38 -8.38
CA ARG A 73 8.74 24.87 -7.24
C ARG A 73 9.78 23.84 -6.81
N PRO A 74 10.91 23.73 -7.54
CA PRO A 74 11.92 22.72 -7.28
C PRO A 74 12.55 22.84 -5.90
N GLU A 75 12.52 24.01 -5.27
CA GLU A 75 12.96 24.23 -3.89
C GLU A 75 12.17 23.41 -2.86
N LEU A 76 10.96 22.96 -3.21
CA LEU A 76 10.12 22.13 -2.35
C LEU A 76 10.44 20.64 -2.47
N ALA A 77 11.25 20.22 -3.44
CA ALA A 77 11.58 18.81 -3.68
C ALA A 77 12.28 18.15 -2.48
N ALA A 78 13.23 18.86 -1.86
CA ALA A 78 13.94 18.37 -0.68
C ALA A 78 13.00 18.23 0.52
N ALA A 79 12.14 19.22 0.74
CA ALA A 79 11.15 19.20 1.81
C ALA A 79 10.11 18.08 1.64
N ARG A 80 9.67 17.82 0.41
CA ARG A 80 8.78 16.68 0.10
C ARG A 80 9.44 15.35 0.45
N LYS A 81 10.69 15.15 0.04
CA LYS A 81 11.46 13.93 0.37
C LYS A 81 11.63 13.74 1.87
N LEU A 82 11.80 14.83 2.62
CA LEU A 82 11.85 14.78 4.08
C LEU A 82 10.52 14.28 4.67
N VAL A 83 9.37 14.79 4.20
CA VAL A 83 8.04 14.35 4.64
C VAL A 83 7.76 12.89 4.27
N GLU A 84 8.13 12.48 3.06
CA GLU A 84 7.99 11.10 2.60
C GLU A 84 8.93 10.14 3.36
N GLY A 85 10.17 10.55 3.61
CA GLY A 85 11.18 9.75 4.31
C GLY A 85 10.96 9.65 5.82
N ALA A 86 10.23 10.58 6.42
CA ALA A 86 9.85 10.55 7.84
C ALA A 86 8.52 9.80 8.09
N ASP A 87 8.02 9.07 7.09
CA ASP A 87 6.79 8.27 7.16
C ASP A 87 5.51 9.05 7.52
N CYS A 88 5.50 10.38 7.34
CA CYS A 88 4.34 11.22 7.66
C CYS A 88 3.09 10.79 6.87
N MET A 89 3.31 10.27 5.65
CA MET A 89 2.28 9.75 4.74
C MET A 89 1.53 8.52 5.28
N ARG A 90 2.03 7.86 6.32
CA ARG A 90 1.32 6.72 6.95
C ARG A 90 0.10 7.17 7.75
N CYS A 91 0.11 8.38 8.29
CA CYS A 91 -0.95 8.90 9.13
C CYS A 91 -1.67 10.09 8.48
N HIS A 92 -0.99 10.83 7.60
CA HIS A 92 -1.51 12.01 6.91
C HIS A 92 -1.67 11.73 5.42
N GLY A 93 -2.82 12.10 4.85
CA GLY A 93 -3.01 12.13 3.39
C GLY A 93 -2.62 13.48 2.80
N LEU A 94 -2.42 13.53 1.48
CA LEU A 94 -2.24 14.79 0.76
C LEU A 94 -3.53 15.63 0.82
N ASP A 95 -4.65 15.04 0.40
CA ASP A 95 -5.97 15.66 0.27
C ASP A 95 -6.97 15.18 1.32
N ARG A 96 -6.92 13.90 1.67
CA ARG A 96 -7.90 13.23 2.53
C ARG A 96 -7.36 12.99 3.94
N LYS A 97 -8.27 13.07 4.91
CA LYS A 97 -8.04 12.62 6.27
C LYS A 97 -7.91 11.08 6.33
N PHE A 98 -6.93 10.59 7.06
CA PHE A 98 -6.73 9.15 7.34
C PHE A 98 -6.78 8.91 8.85
N VAL A 99 -5.62 9.04 9.50
CA VAL A 99 -5.50 9.03 10.96
C VAL A 99 -5.46 10.49 11.43
N GLY A 100 -4.53 11.25 10.87
CA GLY A 100 -4.44 12.70 10.99
C GLY A 100 -5.18 13.43 9.86
N PRO A 101 -5.31 14.75 9.98
CA PRO A 101 -5.86 15.61 8.93
C PRO A 101 -5.00 15.54 7.66
N GLY A 102 -5.60 15.85 6.51
CA GLY A 102 -4.85 15.99 5.26
C GLY A 102 -3.89 17.19 5.31
N PHE A 103 -2.77 17.14 4.58
CA PHE A 103 -1.84 18.28 4.50
C PHE A 103 -2.50 19.54 3.94
N THR A 104 -3.44 19.37 3.00
CA THR A 104 -4.32 20.43 2.49
C THR A 104 -5.13 21.09 3.61
N GLU A 105 -5.77 20.32 4.50
CA GLU A 105 -6.54 20.84 5.63
C GLU A 105 -5.65 21.60 6.62
N ILE A 106 -4.45 21.10 6.89
CA ILE A 106 -3.45 21.78 7.73
C ILE A 106 -3.08 23.12 7.09
N ALA A 107 -2.76 23.12 5.79
CA ALA A 107 -2.47 24.33 5.06
C ALA A 107 -3.64 25.32 5.12
N GLN A 108 -4.90 24.86 5.03
CA GLN A 108 -6.08 25.74 5.05
C GLN A 108 -6.28 26.39 6.40
N LYS A 109 -6.02 25.65 7.49
CA LYS A 109 -6.17 26.17 8.84
C LYS A 109 -5.06 27.16 9.23
N TYR A 110 -3.82 26.91 8.80
CA TYR A 110 -2.65 27.67 9.23
C TYR A 110 -2.06 28.60 8.17
N GLY A 111 -2.46 28.48 6.90
CA GLY A 111 -1.83 29.21 5.78
C GLY A 111 -1.92 30.74 5.85
N SER A 112 -2.85 31.28 6.63
CA SER A 112 -3.00 32.73 6.86
C SER A 112 -2.21 33.25 8.06
N GLN A 113 -1.60 32.36 8.86
CA GLN A 113 -0.85 32.75 10.06
C GLN A 113 0.60 33.06 9.71
N ALA A 114 1.13 34.18 10.18
CA ALA A 114 2.49 34.62 9.87
C ALA A 114 3.56 33.70 10.51
N ASP A 115 3.24 33.09 11.65
CA ASP A 115 4.09 32.18 12.43
C ASP A 115 3.77 30.70 12.15
N ALA A 116 2.99 30.40 11.12
CA ALA A 116 2.55 29.05 10.80
C ALA A 116 3.70 28.06 10.62
N GLN A 117 4.78 28.49 9.98
CA GLN A 117 5.91 27.61 9.67
C GLN A 117 6.64 27.17 10.94
N SER A 118 6.97 28.10 11.84
CA SER A 118 7.60 27.80 13.12
C SER A 118 6.67 27.01 14.03
N TYR A 119 5.40 27.39 14.09
CA TYR A 119 4.40 26.66 14.88
C TYR A 119 4.27 25.20 14.44
N LEU A 120 4.17 24.94 13.13
CA LEU A 120 4.08 23.58 12.61
C LEU A 120 5.38 22.80 12.80
N ALA A 121 6.55 23.43 12.64
CA ALA A 121 7.84 22.80 12.91
C ALA A 121 7.94 22.31 14.37
N ASP A 122 7.51 23.14 15.32
CA ASP A 122 7.46 22.76 16.74
C ASP A 122 6.48 21.63 16.99
N LYS A 123 5.30 21.62 16.33
CA LYS A 123 4.33 20.52 16.45
C LYS A 123 4.86 19.21 15.87
N ILE A 124 5.57 19.25 14.74
CA ILE A 124 6.20 18.05 14.15
C ILE A 124 7.19 17.43 15.15
N ARG A 125 8.00 18.27 15.79
CA ARG A 125 9.05 17.83 16.72
C ARG A 125 8.52 17.45 18.09
N SER A 126 7.52 18.16 18.62
CA SER A 126 7.01 17.95 19.99
C SER A 126 5.83 16.97 20.06
N GLY A 127 5.20 16.68 18.92
CA GLY A 127 3.92 15.98 18.82
C GLY A 127 2.74 16.94 19.01
N SER A 128 1.52 16.45 18.78
CA SER A 128 0.32 17.25 19.02
C SER A 128 -0.84 16.39 19.54
N VAL A 129 -1.67 16.98 20.40
CA VAL A 129 -2.85 16.33 20.99
C VAL A 129 -3.98 17.36 21.05
N GLY A 130 -5.22 16.95 20.78
CA GLY A 130 -6.42 17.77 20.99
C GLY A 130 -6.74 18.79 19.90
N VAL A 131 -5.79 19.13 19.02
CA VAL A 131 -5.98 20.16 17.98
C VAL A 131 -6.91 19.72 16.85
N TRP A 132 -6.94 18.42 16.58
CA TRP A 132 -7.72 17.78 15.51
C TRP A 132 -8.67 16.71 16.06
N GLY A 133 -9.13 16.92 17.30
CA GLY A 133 -9.92 15.96 18.08
C GLY A 133 -9.05 15.04 18.94
N ASN A 134 -9.51 13.82 19.18
CA ASN A 134 -8.85 12.86 20.09
C ASN A 134 -7.65 12.13 19.47
N VAL A 135 -7.19 12.56 18.29
CA VAL A 135 -6.04 11.96 17.61
C VAL A 135 -4.74 12.51 18.20
N ILE A 136 -3.84 11.61 18.59
CA ILE A 136 -2.52 11.93 19.12
C ILE A 136 -1.49 11.78 17.99
N MET A 137 -0.77 12.85 17.70
CA MET A 137 0.40 12.83 16.82
C MET A 137 1.65 12.57 17.69
N PRO A 138 2.38 11.46 17.48
CA PRO A 138 3.60 11.16 18.21
C PRO A 138 4.67 12.23 18.02
N ARG A 139 5.60 12.28 18.99
CA ARG A 139 6.78 13.13 18.93
C ARG A 139 7.82 12.55 17.97
N HIS A 140 8.47 13.40 17.17
CA HIS A 140 9.57 13.00 16.29
C HIS A 140 10.90 13.68 16.72
N PRO A 141 11.55 13.20 17.79
CA PRO A 141 12.79 13.81 18.30
C PRO A 141 13.99 13.65 17.34
N GLN A 142 13.91 12.73 16.39
CA GLN A 142 14.93 12.51 15.36
C GLN A 142 14.95 13.58 14.26
N ILE A 143 13.92 14.41 14.16
CA ILE A 143 13.83 15.46 13.15
C ILE A 143 14.49 16.73 13.69
N SER A 144 15.48 17.24 12.96
CA SER A 144 16.15 18.49 13.30
C SER A 144 15.22 19.68 13.16
N GLU A 145 15.52 20.80 13.82
CA GLU A 145 14.73 22.03 13.68
C GLU A 145 14.71 22.50 12.22
N ALA A 146 15.86 22.50 11.55
CA ALA A 146 15.98 22.89 10.15
C ALA A 146 15.13 22.00 9.22
N ASP A 147 15.11 20.68 9.44
CA ASP A 147 14.29 19.77 8.64
C ASP A 147 12.81 19.97 8.93
N SER A 148 12.43 20.18 10.19
CA SER A 148 11.04 20.43 10.56
C SER A 148 10.48 21.72 9.95
N LEU A 149 11.31 22.77 9.83
CA LEU A 149 10.95 24.01 9.14
C LEU A 149 10.77 23.80 7.64
N GLN A 150 11.62 22.99 7.01
CA GLN A 150 11.48 22.63 5.60
C GLN A 150 10.21 21.82 5.36
N MET A 151 9.95 20.80 6.19
CA MET A 151 8.72 20.01 6.13
C MET A 151 7.48 20.90 6.31
N ALA A 152 7.46 21.78 7.32
CA ALA A 152 6.37 22.72 7.55
C ALA A 152 6.12 23.64 6.35
N ARG A 153 7.18 24.12 5.69
CA ARG A 153 7.09 24.92 4.47
C ARG A 153 6.37 24.17 3.35
N TRP A 154 6.71 22.90 3.16
CA TRP A 154 6.05 22.06 2.17
C TRP A 154 4.59 21.82 2.53
N VAL A 155 4.28 21.53 3.80
CA VAL A 155 2.89 21.35 4.26
C VAL A 155 2.05 22.59 4.00
N LEU A 156 2.57 23.80 4.29
CA LEU A 156 1.84 25.04 4.00
C LEU A 156 1.63 25.27 2.51
N SER A 157 2.58 24.84 1.67
CA SER A 157 2.44 24.91 0.22
C SER A 157 1.38 23.94 -0.34
N ALA A 158 0.99 22.93 0.45
CA ALA A 158 -0.01 21.93 0.07
C ALA A 158 -1.43 22.52 -0.11
N GLN A 159 -1.66 23.78 0.25
CA GLN A 159 -2.87 24.54 -0.08
C GLN A 159 -3.24 24.39 -1.56
N ALA A 160 -2.25 24.47 -2.44
CA ALA A 160 -2.39 24.38 -3.89
C ALA A 160 -2.88 23.01 -4.36
N LEU A 161 -2.69 21.95 -3.57
CA LEU A 161 -3.17 20.60 -3.89
C LEU A 161 -4.70 20.49 -3.75
N SER A 162 -5.30 21.25 -2.84
CA SER A 162 -6.77 21.26 -2.67
C SER A 162 -7.49 21.97 -3.82
N ALA A 163 -6.82 22.94 -4.47
CA ALA A 163 -7.35 23.65 -5.63
C ALA A 163 -7.29 22.81 -6.92
N ALA A 164 -6.39 21.81 -6.99
CA ALA A 164 -6.24 20.91 -8.13
C ALA A 164 -7.04 19.61 -8.00
N ALA A 165 -7.62 19.34 -6.83
CA ALA A 165 -8.40 18.13 -6.54
C ALA A 165 -9.92 18.33 -6.67
N GLN A 166 -10.38 19.56 -6.87
CA GLN A 166 -11.76 19.95 -7.17
C GLN A 166 -11.97 20.00 -8.68
#